data_AF-A0A7V4IIK0-F1
#
_entry.id   AF-A0A7V4IIK0-F1
#
_cell.length_a   1.000
_cell.length_b   1.000
_cell.length_c   1.000
_cell.angle_alpha   90.00
_cell.angle_beta   90.00
_cell.angle_gamma   90.00
#
_symmetry.space_group_name_H-M   'P 1'
#
loop_
_entity.id
_entity.type
_entity.pdbx_description
1 polymer ?
#
loop_
_entity_poly.entity_id
_entity_poly.type
_entity_poly.pdbx_seq_one_letter_code
_entity_poly.pdbx_strand_id
1 'polypeptide(L)'
;MIVELKEQALAPTLARRLGEVAHVSGLLRRLAQTSGAGDRIADWLLKVAVERGASHYRREFDPSLPPDSSGITDEEIGIALCLGQHPYDLDWLRAAAQLLTSPRVDAPRLCRLAVQERCEPVLLHIARAAGRFAPQLHPWTFVREHLPPRPVPRTDALPHWSRLVSHTGVSAHGGPPRTDWLRRHE
;
A
#
# COMPACT_ATOMS: atom_id res chain seq x y z
N MET A 1 -17.47 -43.54 -3.41
CA MET A 1 -17.89 -42.18 -3.01
C MET A 1 -16.64 -41.31 -3.04
N ILE A 2 -16.37 -40.67 -4.17
CA ILE A 2 -15.19 -39.81 -4.34
C ILE A 2 -15.57 -38.45 -3.76
N VAL A 3 -14.86 -38.03 -2.72
CA VAL A 3 -15.00 -36.70 -2.13
C VAL A 3 -14.40 -35.72 -3.13
N GLU A 4 -15.25 -35.01 -3.87
CA GLU A 4 -14.84 -33.80 -4.60
C GLU A 4 -14.48 -32.73 -3.57
N LEU A 5 -13.20 -32.69 -3.18
CA LEU A 5 -12.60 -31.49 -2.62
C LEU A 5 -12.65 -30.43 -3.72
N LYS A 6 -13.70 -29.60 -3.72
CA LYS A 6 -13.67 -28.31 -4.40
C LYS A 6 -12.52 -27.52 -3.79
N GLU A 7 -11.35 -27.59 -4.42
CA GLU A 7 -10.29 -26.61 -4.25
C GLU A 7 -10.89 -25.26 -4.65
N GLN A 8 -11.39 -24.56 -3.64
CA GLN A 8 -11.75 -23.16 -3.76
C GLN A 8 -10.44 -22.45 -4.06
N ALA A 9 -10.19 -22.18 -5.34
CA ALA A 9 -8.92 -21.63 -5.79
C ALA A 9 -8.61 -20.36 -4.97
N LEU A 10 -7.66 -20.48 -4.05
CA LEU A 10 -7.22 -19.37 -3.21
C LEU A 10 -6.90 -18.19 -4.14
N ALA A 11 -7.47 -17.03 -3.83
CA ALA A 11 -7.23 -15.82 -4.59
C ALA A 11 -5.71 -15.63 -4.76
N PRO A 12 -5.22 -15.36 -5.99
CA PRO A 12 -3.79 -15.25 -6.20
C PRO A 12 -3.22 -14.12 -5.35
N THR A 13 -2.02 -14.30 -4.82
CA THR A 13 -1.31 -13.26 -4.07
C THR A 13 -0.72 -12.21 -5.01
N LEU A 14 -0.36 -11.04 -4.47
CA LEU A 14 0.35 -10.01 -5.23
C LEU A 14 1.66 -10.55 -5.82
N ALA A 15 2.47 -11.27 -5.04
CA ALA A 15 3.72 -11.86 -5.53
C ALA A 15 3.45 -12.79 -6.73
N ARG A 16 2.43 -13.66 -6.65
CA ARG A 16 2.06 -14.55 -7.77
C ARG A 16 1.67 -13.76 -9.01
N ARG A 17 0.97 -12.63 -8.86
CA ARG A 17 0.60 -11.74 -9.98
C ARG A 17 1.81 -11.03 -10.59
N LEU A 18 2.84 -10.72 -9.79
CA LEU A 18 4.11 -10.17 -10.25
C LEU A 18 5.04 -11.23 -10.87
N GLY A 19 4.65 -12.51 -10.85
CA GLY A 19 5.47 -13.63 -11.32
C GLY A 19 6.54 -14.06 -10.31
N GLU A 20 6.32 -13.79 -9.04
CA GLU A 20 7.26 -14.06 -7.95
C GLU A 20 6.72 -15.07 -6.94
N VAL A 21 7.63 -15.58 -6.11
CA VAL A 21 7.31 -16.33 -4.90
C VAL A 21 7.10 -15.34 -3.75
N ALA A 22 6.04 -15.55 -2.98
CA ALA A 22 5.74 -14.71 -1.82
C ALA A 22 6.89 -14.73 -0.81
N HIS A 23 7.36 -13.55 -0.42
CA HIS A 23 8.26 -13.36 0.71
C HIS A 23 7.51 -13.62 2.01
N VAL A 24 8.17 -14.30 2.95
CA VAL A 24 7.65 -14.48 4.30
C VAL A 24 8.09 -13.30 5.15
N SER A 25 7.18 -12.36 5.37
CA SER A 25 7.45 -11.09 6.04
C SER A 25 7.67 -11.26 7.54
N GLY A 26 8.85 -10.85 8.02
CA GLY A 26 9.12 -10.70 9.45
C GLY A 26 8.34 -9.56 10.05
N LEU A 27 8.21 -8.45 9.33
CA LEU A 27 7.40 -7.30 9.72
C LEU A 27 5.94 -7.70 9.97
N LEU A 28 5.28 -8.37 9.01
CA LEU A 28 3.87 -8.70 9.14
C LEU A 28 3.59 -9.60 10.33
N ARG A 29 4.46 -10.59 10.58
CA ARG A 29 4.35 -11.47 11.75
C ARG A 29 4.42 -10.68 13.05
N ARG A 30 5.39 -9.76 13.15
CA ARG A 30 5.50 -8.86 14.31
C ARG A 30 4.24 -8.01 14.47
N LEU A 31 3.77 -7.38 13.38
CA LEU A 31 2.58 -6.52 13.43
C LEU A 31 1.32 -7.31 13.83
N ALA A 32 1.12 -8.52 13.30
CA ALA A 32 0.00 -9.39 13.66
C ALA A 32 0.00 -9.74 15.15
N GLN A 33 1.18 -9.98 15.73
CA GLN A 33 1.35 -10.25 17.16
C GLN A 33 1.12 -9.01 18.02
N THR A 34 1.79 -7.89 17.70
CA THR A 34 1.75 -6.68 18.54
C THR A 34 0.43 -5.92 18.45
N SER A 35 -0.27 -5.99 17.31
CA SER A 35 -1.61 -5.40 17.17
C SER A 35 -2.71 -6.26 17.80
N GLY A 36 -2.48 -7.56 17.98
CA GLY A 36 -3.52 -8.53 18.33
C GLY A 36 -4.47 -8.88 17.17
N ALA A 37 -4.19 -8.45 15.94
CA ALA A 37 -5.06 -8.70 14.79
C ALA A 37 -4.98 -10.14 14.26
N GLY A 38 -3.88 -10.85 14.51
CA GLY A 38 -3.69 -12.24 14.06
C GLY A 38 -3.95 -12.41 12.56
N ASP A 39 -4.82 -13.36 12.19
CA ASP A 39 -5.19 -13.65 10.80
C ASP A 39 -5.94 -12.51 10.10
N ARG A 40 -6.42 -11.51 10.87
CA ARG A 40 -7.16 -10.34 10.37
C ARG A 40 -6.25 -9.13 10.15
N ILE A 41 -4.93 -9.34 10.15
CA ILE A 41 -3.93 -8.28 10.02
C ILE A 41 -4.14 -7.42 8.77
N ALA A 42 -4.58 -8.00 7.67
CA ALA A 42 -4.88 -7.29 6.43
C ALA A 42 -5.94 -6.19 6.61
N ASP A 43 -7.09 -6.55 7.17
CA ASP A 43 -8.19 -5.61 7.42
C ASP A 43 -7.79 -4.56 8.46
N TRP A 44 -7.04 -4.98 9.49
CA TRP A 44 -6.51 -4.07 10.50
C TRP A 44 -5.53 -3.05 9.90
N LEU A 45 -4.63 -3.46 9.01
CA LEU A 45 -3.68 -2.55 8.35
C LEU A 45 -4.41 -1.47 7.55
N LEU A 46 -5.45 -1.85 6.80
CA LEU A 46 -6.22 -0.87 6.04
C LEU A 46 -7.05 0.05 6.94
N LYS A 47 -7.67 -0.51 8.00
CA LYS A 47 -8.36 0.28 9.03
C LYS A 47 -7.42 1.35 9.59
N VAL A 48 -6.23 0.95 10.04
CA VAL A 48 -5.23 1.86 10.60
C VAL A 48 -4.79 2.89 9.56
N ALA A 49 -4.54 2.50 8.31
CA ALA A 49 -4.19 3.46 7.26
C ALA A 49 -5.29 4.52 7.04
N VAL A 50 -6.56 4.12 7.06
CA VAL A 50 -7.72 5.02 6.95
C VAL A 50 -7.81 5.94 8.17
N GLU A 51 -7.72 5.39 9.39
CA GLU A 51 -7.75 6.14 10.65
C GLU A 51 -6.62 7.17 10.70
N ARG A 52 -5.46 6.82 10.13
CA ARG A 52 -4.30 7.70 10.02
C ARG A 52 -4.38 8.69 8.86
N GLY A 53 -5.38 8.64 7.98
CA GLY A 53 -5.58 9.67 6.96
C GLY A 53 -5.59 9.21 5.51
N ALA A 54 -5.54 7.91 5.21
CA ALA A 54 -5.83 7.37 3.86
C ALA A 54 -7.34 7.41 3.57
N SER A 55 -7.95 8.59 3.74
CA SER A 55 -9.40 8.79 3.83
C SER A 55 -10.18 8.47 2.54
N HIS A 56 -9.50 8.39 1.39
CA HIS A 56 -10.13 7.99 0.13
C HIS A 56 -10.63 6.54 0.17
N TYR A 57 -10.03 5.72 1.05
CA TYR A 57 -10.35 4.31 1.23
C TYR A 57 -11.23 4.06 2.46
N ARG A 58 -11.86 5.11 3.00
CA ARG A 58 -12.75 5.01 4.15
C ARG A 58 -13.92 4.10 3.84
N ARG A 59 -14.16 3.13 4.73
CA ARG A 59 -15.28 2.18 4.69
C ARG A 59 -15.61 1.75 6.11
N GLU A 60 -16.69 0.99 6.25
CA GLU A 60 -17.01 0.32 7.51
C GLU A 60 -16.01 -0.81 7.73
N PHE A 61 -15.44 -0.84 8.94
CA PHE A 61 -14.56 -1.91 9.40
C PHE A 61 -15.25 -2.64 10.54
N ASP A 62 -14.93 -3.92 10.68
CA ASP A 62 -15.47 -4.70 11.79
C ASP A 62 -15.03 -4.07 13.13
N PRO A 63 -15.98 -3.72 14.02
CA PRO A 63 -15.70 -3.04 15.28
C PRO A 63 -14.86 -3.87 16.25
N SER A 64 -14.75 -5.19 16.04
CA SER A 64 -13.91 -6.08 16.83
C SER A 64 -12.43 -6.04 16.44
N LEU A 65 -12.05 -5.36 15.35
CA LEU A 65 -10.64 -5.15 15.02
C LEU A 65 -9.95 -4.32 16.11
N PRO A 66 -8.72 -4.67 16.52
CA PRO A 66 -7.96 -3.90 17.48
C PRO A 66 -7.83 -2.42 17.09
N PRO A 67 -7.67 -1.50 18.07
CA PRO A 67 -7.42 -0.09 17.78
C PRO A 67 -6.06 0.10 17.10
N ASP A 68 -5.83 1.31 16.58
CA ASP A 68 -4.50 1.74 16.16
C ASP A 68 -3.49 1.67 17.34
N SER A 69 -2.23 1.42 17.02
CA SER A 69 -1.11 1.43 17.96
C SER A 69 -0.09 2.49 17.55
N SER A 70 0.10 3.49 18.41
CA SER A 70 1.05 4.58 18.21
C SER A 70 2.52 4.13 18.14
N GLY A 71 2.82 2.92 18.64
CA GLY A 71 4.16 2.32 18.55
C GLY A 71 4.53 1.77 17.17
N ILE A 72 3.56 1.64 16.26
CA ILE A 72 3.75 1.17 14.89
C ILE A 72 3.78 2.36 13.95
N THR A 73 4.84 2.52 13.15
CA THR A 73 5.02 3.73 12.34
C THR A 73 4.28 3.69 11.01
N ASP A 74 4.12 4.84 10.35
CA ASP A 74 3.43 4.91 9.04
C ASP A 74 4.20 4.17 7.94
N GLU A 75 5.54 4.13 8.02
CA GLU A 75 6.35 3.33 7.11
C GLU A 75 6.06 1.85 7.28
N GLU A 76 5.88 1.38 8.53
CA GLU A 76 5.59 -0.01 8.81
C GLU A 76 4.20 -0.41 8.30
N ILE A 77 3.19 0.42 8.53
CA ILE A 77 1.84 0.20 7.98
C ILE A 77 1.87 0.23 6.45
N GLY A 78 2.51 1.24 5.85
CA GLY A 78 2.59 1.40 4.41
C GLY A 78 3.33 0.25 3.71
N ILE A 79 4.45 -0.23 4.29
CA ILE A 79 5.17 -1.39 3.77
C ILE A 79 4.37 -2.66 3.95
N ALA A 80 3.75 -2.85 5.12
CA ALA A 80 2.94 -4.03 5.38
C ALA A 80 1.75 -4.15 4.42
N LEU A 81 1.11 -3.04 4.04
CA LEU A 81 0.08 -3.03 2.99
C LEU A 81 0.62 -3.41 1.59
N CYS A 82 1.91 -3.21 1.33
CA CYS A 82 2.55 -3.49 0.04
C CYS A 82 3.10 -4.92 -0.11
N LEU A 83 2.96 -5.77 0.91
CA LEU A 83 3.61 -7.09 0.93
C LEU A 83 3.06 -8.04 -0.13
N GLY A 84 3.98 -8.72 -0.83
CA GLY A 84 3.64 -9.67 -1.88
C GLY A 84 2.85 -10.91 -1.41
N GLN A 85 2.89 -11.25 -0.12
CA GLN A 85 2.18 -12.41 0.45
C GLN A 85 0.67 -12.22 0.60
N HIS A 86 0.20 -10.98 0.50
CA HIS A 86 -1.21 -10.65 0.63
C HIS A 86 -2.04 -11.16 -0.56
N PRO A 87 -3.33 -11.47 -0.36
CA PRO A 87 -4.28 -11.61 -1.44
C PRO A 87 -4.20 -10.40 -2.39
N TYR A 88 -4.36 -10.63 -3.69
CA TYR A 88 -4.29 -9.56 -4.66
C TYR A 88 -5.50 -8.62 -4.54
N ASP A 89 -5.30 -7.53 -3.79
CA ASP A 89 -6.22 -6.41 -3.64
C ASP A 89 -5.45 -5.09 -3.85
N LEU A 90 -5.86 -4.32 -4.86
CA LEU A 90 -5.20 -3.07 -5.21
C LEU A 90 -5.49 -1.95 -4.20
N ASP A 91 -6.58 -2.02 -3.44
CA ASP A 91 -6.90 -0.95 -2.49
C ASP A 91 -5.85 -0.84 -1.39
N TRP A 92 -5.13 -1.93 -1.07
CA TRP A 92 -4.07 -1.90 -0.06
C TRP A 92 -2.86 -1.12 -0.57
N LEU A 93 -2.47 -1.36 -1.83
CA LEU A 93 -1.39 -0.63 -2.48
C LEU A 93 -1.72 0.85 -2.63
N ARG A 94 -2.98 1.15 -2.97
CA ARG A 94 -3.44 2.52 -3.17
C ARG A 94 -3.59 3.28 -1.83
N ALA A 95 -4.02 2.60 -0.77
CA ALA A 95 -4.06 3.15 0.58
C ALA A 95 -2.66 3.42 1.13
N ALA A 96 -1.70 2.51 0.91
CA ALA A 96 -0.29 2.75 1.22
C ALA A 96 0.24 3.98 0.49
N ALA A 97 -0.05 4.10 -0.81
CA ALA A 97 0.37 5.24 -1.62
C ALA A 97 -0.18 6.58 -1.10
N GLN A 98 -1.40 6.60 -0.56
CA GLN A 98 -1.98 7.80 0.06
C GLN A 98 -1.36 8.04 1.46
N LEU A 99 -1.37 7.04 2.34
CA LEU A 99 -0.87 7.13 3.72
C LEU A 99 0.57 7.67 3.77
N LEU A 100 1.45 7.11 2.92
CA LEU A 100 2.87 7.40 2.95
C LEU A 100 3.23 8.81 2.48
N THR A 101 2.27 9.61 1.98
CA THR A 101 2.53 11.01 1.60
C THR A 101 2.61 11.98 2.78
N SER A 102 2.47 11.49 4.01
CA SER A 102 2.66 12.35 5.19
C SER A 102 4.06 12.98 5.20
N PRO A 103 4.18 14.28 5.52
CA PRO A 103 5.48 14.91 5.77
C PRO A 103 6.24 14.28 6.95
N ARG A 104 5.57 13.50 7.81
CA ARG A 104 6.20 12.82 8.96
C ARG A 104 6.91 11.51 8.58
N VAL A 105 6.77 11.05 7.34
CA VAL A 105 7.41 9.80 6.89
C VAL A 105 8.93 9.95 6.77
N ASP A 106 9.65 9.07 7.46
CA ASP A 106 11.09 8.85 7.35
C ASP A 106 11.39 8.04 6.08
N ALA A 107 11.74 8.74 5.00
CA ALA A 107 12.01 8.12 3.71
C ALA A 107 13.23 7.16 3.70
N PRO A 108 14.36 7.46 4.38
CA PRO A 108 15.43 6.48 4.59
C PRO A 108 14.95 5.19 5.25
N ARG A 109 14.14 5.28 6.32
CA ARG A 109 13.54 4.10 6.97
C ARG A 109 12.63 3.34 6.02
N LEU A 110 11.77 4.06 5.29
CA LEU A 110 10.87 3.48 4.30
C LEU A 110 11.64 2.66 3.25
N CYS A 111 12.74 3.19 2.72
CA CYS A 111 13.56 2.47 1.74
C CYS A 111 14.21 1.21 2.34
N ARG A 112 14.73 1.29 3.57
CA ARG A 112 15.30 0.10 4.26
C ARG A 112 14.26 -0.99 4.44
N LEU A 113 13.06 -0.64 4.91
CA LEU A 113 11.96 -1.60 5.07
C LEU A 113 11.53 -2.19 3.73
N ALA A 114 11.47 -1.39 2.68
CA ALA A 114 11.11 -1.87 1.34
C ALA A 114 12.09 -2.92 0.81
N VAL A 115 13.39 -2.76 1.06
CA VAL A 115 14.40 -3.78 0.69
C VAL A 115 14.25 -5.04 1.54
N GLN A 116 14.10 -4.88 2.85
CA GLN A 116 13.94 -6.02 3.78
C GLN A 116 12.72 -6.88 3.43
N GLU A 117 11.63 -6.23 3.04
CA GLU A 117 10.32 -6.84 2.80
C GLU A 117 10.03 -7.10 1.30
N ARG A 118 11.01 -6.84 0.41
CA ARG A 118 10.93 -7.00 -1.04
C ARG A 118 9.83 -6.20 -1.74
N CYS A 119 9.47 -5.05 -1.17
CA CYS A 119 8.45 -4.12 -1.68
C CYS A 119 9.01 -3.09 -2.68
N GLU A 120 10.28 -3.18 -3.07
CA GLU A 120 10.93 -2.18 -3.95
C GLU A 120 10.21 -1.98 -5.28
N PRO A 121 9.76 -3.04 -6.01
CA PRO A 121 9.06 -2.87 -7.27
C PRO A 121 7.74 -2.10 -7.11
N VAL A 122 7.01 -2.36 -6.01
CA VAL A 122 5.75 -1.69 -5.69
C VAL A 122 5.98 -0.22 -5.38
N LEU A 123 6.94 0.07 -4.48
CA LEU A 123 7.24 1.45 -4.08
C LEU A 123 7.80 2.27 -5.25
N LEU A 124 8.70 1.71 -6.06
CA LEU A 124 9.22 2.41 -7.23
C LEU A 124 8.13 2.64 -8.28
N HIS A 125 7.18 1.72 -8.46
CA HIS A 125 6.05 1.94 -9.35
C HIS A 125 5.18 3.12 -8.89
N ILE A 126 4.82 3.14 -7.61
CA ILE A 126 4.07 4.24 -6.99
C ILE A 126 4.85 5.55 -7.12
N ALA A 127 6.14 5.55 -6.78
CA ALA A 127 6.98 6.74 -6.78
C ALA A 127 7.18 7.30 -8.20
N ARG A 128 7.30 6.43 -9.22
CA ARG A 128 7.33 6.82 -10.65
C ARG A 128 6.01 7.43 -11.10
N ALA A 129 4.88 6.87 -10.67
CA ALA A 129 3.57 7.46 -10.95
C ALA A 129 3.45 8.84 -10.28
N ALA A 130 3.84 8.97 -9.02
CA ALA A 130 3.86 10.23 -8.29
C ALA A 130 4.75 11.28 -8.98
N GLY A 131 5.88 10.87 -9.56
CA GLY A 131 6.79 11.75 -10.30
C GLY A 131 6.13 12.50 -11.46
N ARG A 132 5.03 11.99 -12.02
CA ARG A 132 4.29 12.62 -13.12
C ARG A 132 3.34 13.73 -12.67
N PHE A 133 2.77 13.60 -11.46
CA PHE A 133 1.69 14.48 -10.97
C PHE A 133 2.11 15.34 -9.79
N ALA A 134 3.09 14.88 -9.01
CA ALA A 134 3.61 15.55 -7.83
C ALA A 134 5.13 15.30 -7.75
N PRO A 135 5.93 15.87 -8.69
CA PRO A 135 7.33 15.55 -8.86
C PRO A 135 8.17 15.80 -7.61
N GLN A 136 7.83 16.81 -6.81
CA GLN A 136 8.57 17.19 -5.60
C GLN A 136 7.99 16.60 -4.31
N LEU A 137 7.01 15.68 -4.41
CA LEU A 137 6.33 15.15 -3.24
C LEU A 137 7.21 14.14 -2.49
N HIS A 138 7.56 14.49 -1.25
CA HIS A 138 8.13 13.57 -0.27
C HIS A 138 7.07 12.54 0.19
N PRO A 139 7.41 11.27 0.42
CA PRO A 139 8.72 10.63 0.31
C PRO A 139 9.05 10.12 -1.10
N TRP A 140 8.15 10.30 -2.07
CA TRP A 140 8.28 9.68 -3.39
C TRP A 140 9.46 10.19 -4.21
N THR A 141 9.85 11.46 -4.05
CA THR A 141 11.13 11.98 -4.56
C THR A 141 12.30 11.14 -4.07
N PHE A 142 12.45 11.04 -2.76
CA PHE A 142 13.52 10.31 -2.11
C PHE A 142 13.54 8.84 -2.54
N VAL A 143 12.38 8.19 -2.58
CA VAL A 143 12.25 6.79 -3.01
C VAL A 143 12.76 6.59 -4.45
N ARG A 144 12.43 7.48 -5.40
CA ARG A 144 12.93 7.37 -6.77
C ARG A 144 14.45 7.51 -6.87
N GLU A 145 15.04 8.30 -6.00
CA GLU A 145 16.47 8.61 -6.01
C GLU A 145 17.32 7.56 -5.27
N HIS A 146 16.77 6.94 -4.22
CA HIS A 146 17.56 6.14 -3.26
C HIS A 146 17.15 4.67 -3.16
N LEU A 147 15.94 4.27 -3.57
CA LEU A 147 15.51 2.88 -3.46
C LEU A 147 16.12 2.06 -4.62
N PRO A 148 17.00 1.06 -4.35
CA PRO A 148 17.57 0.25 -5.42
C PRO A 148 16.47 -0.47 -6.21
N PRO A 149 16.55 -0.45 -7.55
CA PRO A 149 15.58 -1.17 -8.38
C PRO A 149 15.79 -2.68 -8.24
N ARG A 150 14.67 -3.39 -8.06
CA ARG A 150 14.60 -4.85 -8.14
C ARG A 150 13.70 -5.23 -9.31
N PRO A 151 14.18 -6.00 -10.30
CA PRO A 151 13.34 -6.43 -11.41
C PRO A 151 12.29 -7.45 -10.93
N VAL A 152 11.10 -7.39 -11.53
CA VAL A 152 10.05 -8.42 -11.42
C VAL A 152 9.58 -8.82 -12.81
N PRO A 153 9.17 -10.09 -13.01
CA PRO A 153 8.72 -10.55 -14.33
C PRO A 153 7.53 -9.77 -14.90
N ARG A 154 6.65 -9.27 -14.04
CA ARG A 154 5.40 -8.61 -14.43
C ARG A 154 5.09 -7.40 -13.58
N THR A 155 4.69 -6.31 -14.22
CA THR A 155 4.24 -5.06 -13.55
C THR A 155 2.82 -4.66 -13.93
N ASP A 156 2.16 -5.40 -14.82
CA ASP A 156 0.78 -5.18 -15.26
C ASP A 156 -0.25 -5.42 -14.14
N ALA A 157 0.17 -6.08 -13.06
CA ALA A 157 -0.60 -6.26 -11.84
C ALA A 157 -0.55 -5.05 -10.88
N LEU A 158 0.28 -4.04 -11.12
CA LEU A 158 0.35 -2.88 -10.24
C LEU A 158 -0.72 -1.85 -10.61
N PRO A 159 -1.21 -1.02 -9.67
CA PRO A 159 -2.30 -0.11 -9.94
C PRO A 159 -1.91 0.88 -11.05
N HIS A 160 -2.80 1.04 -12.03
CA HIS A 160 -2.66 2.09 -13.02
C HIS A 160 -2.67 3.47 -12.33
N TRP A 161 -1.89 4.43 -12.84
CA TRP A 161 -1.71 5.74 -12.18
C TRP A 161 -3.02 6.47 -11.90
N SER A 162 -4.05 6.28 -12.75
CA SER A 162 -5.37 6.91 -12.57
C SER A 162 -6.09 6.45 -11.29
N ARG A 163 -5.65 5.35 -10.68
CA ARG A 163 -6.16 4.83 -9.40
C ARG A 163 -5.48 5.47 -8.18
N LEU A 164 -4.44 6.28 -8.38
CA LEU A 164 -3.61 6.90 -7.34
C LEU A 164 -3.79 8.43 -7.27
N VAL A 165 -4.64 8.98 -8.12
CA VAL A 165 -4.90 10.41 -8.26
C VAL A 165 -6.39 10.68 -8.09
N SER A 166 -6.72 11.91 -7.70
CA SER A 166 -8.07 12.46 -7.76
C SER A 166 -8.21 13.31 -9.02
N HIS A 167 -9.33 13.16 -9.73
CA HIS A 167 -9.72 14.05 -10.81
C HIS A 167 -10.78 15.01 -10.29
N THR A 168 -10.49 16.30 -10.27
CA THR A 168 -11.55 17.30 -10.08
C THR A 168 -12.23 17.51 -11.43
N GLY A 169 -13.56 17.41 -11.44
CA GLY A 169 -14.36 17.86 -12.60
C GLY A 169 -14.20 19.37 -12.81
N VAL A 170 -14.93 19.92 -13.79
CA VAL A 170 -15.06 21.39 -13.90
C VAL A 170 -15.55 21.90 -12.54
N SER A 171 -14.73 22.68 -11.85
CA SER A 171 -15.08 23.14 -10.52
C SER A 171 -16.31 24.04 -10.61
N ALA A 172 -17.12 24.12 -9.55
CA ALA A 172 -18.27 25.05 -9.50
C ALA A 172 -17.87 26.52 -9.75
N HIS A 173 -16.56 26.82 -9.72
CA HIS A 173 -15.97 28.13 -9.97
C HIS A 173 -15.31 28.23 -11.36
N GLY A 174 -15.59 27.31 -12.29
CA GLY A 174 -15.17 27.40 -13.70
C GLY A 174 -13.69 27.13 -13.97
N GLY A 175 -12.99 26.46 -13.06
CA GLY A 175 -11.58 26.09 -13.26
C GLY A 175 -11.41 24.88 -14.18
N PRO A 176 -10.27 24.76 -14.89
CA PRO A 176 -9.97 23.58 -15.69
C PRO A 176 -9.86 22.33 -14.80
N PRO A 177 -10.22 21.14 -15.31
CA PRO A 177 -10.09 19.90 -14.56
C PRO A 177 -8.63 19.68 -14.14
N ARG A 178 -8.42 19.32 -12.87
CA ARG A 178 -7.08 19.03 -12.32
C ARG A 178 -6.97 17.57 -11.96
N THR A 179 -5.77 17.03 -12.15
CA THR A 179 -5.42 15.67 -11.72
C THR A 179 -4.35 15.79 -10.65
N ASP A 180 -4.76 15.54 -9.41
CA ASP A 180 -3.90 15.74 -8.24
C ASP A 180 -3.59 14.39 -7.59
N TRP A 181 -2.35 14.19 -7.16
CA TRP A 181 -1.97 12.99 -6.42
C TRP A 181 -2.77 12.88 -5.12
N LEU A 182 -3.29 11.68 -4.81
CA LEU A 182 -3.99 11.46 -3.55
C LEU A 182 -3.00 11.58 -2.38
N ARG A 183 -3.26 12.54 -1.50
CA ARG A 183 -2.46 12.79 -0.30
C ARG A 183 -3.18 12.31 0.95
N ARG A 184 -2.40 11.97 1.98
CA ARG A 184 -2.89 11.74 3.33
C ARG A 184 -3.64 12.99 3.79
N HIS A 185 -4.79 12.76 4.41
CA HIS A 185 -5.52 13.79 5.11
C HIS A 185 -4.94 13.91 6.54
N GLU A 186 -4.53 15.11 6.92
CA GLU A 186 -3.98 15.43 8.25
C GLU A 186 -4.90 16.41 8.98
#